data_AF-A0A0J1DFX7-F1
#
_entry.id   AF-A0A0J1DFX7-F1
#
_cell.length_a   1.000
_cell.length_b   1.000
_cell.length_c   1.000
_cell.angle_alpha   90.00
_cell.angle_beta   90.00
_cell.angle_gamma   90.00
#
_symmetry.space_group_name_H-M   'P 1'
#
loop_
_entity.id
_entity.type
_entity.pdbx_description
1 polymer ?
#
loop_
_entity_poly.entity_id
_entity_poly.type
_entity_poly.pdbx_seq_one_letter_code
_entity_poly.pdbx_strand_id
1 'polypeptide(L)'
;MRPTNSSTISYQPGDPPADPAQLQRFLREEMAKLKAAIDAVADGFAPVVYAPPAKPRAGMLRNADGTQWNPGSGAGLYRYDGTKWNFLG
;
A
#
# COMPACT_ATOMS: atom_id res chain seq x y z
N MET A 1 10.61 -4.97 -20.57
CA MET A 1 10.18 -4.17 -19.40
C MET A 1 9.55 -5.11 -18.41
N ARG A 2 10.21 -5.39 -17.28
CA ARG A 2 9.70 -6.30 -16.24
C ARG A 2 8.76 -5.49 -15.35
N PRO A 3 7.51 -5.90 -15.12
CA PRO A 3 6.64 -5.18 -14.20
C PRO A 3 7.23 -5.34 -12.80
N THR A 4 7.58 -4.21 -12.19
CA THR A 4 7.95 -4.15 -10.78
C THR A 4 6.70 -4.48 -9.98
N ASN A 5 6.58 -5.73 -9.54
CA ASN A 5 5.60 -6.13 -8.53
C ASN A 5 6.01 -5.50 -7.20
N SER A 6 5.72 -4.22 -7.05
CA SER A 6 5.67 -3.58 -5.74
C SER A 6 4.50 -4.24 -5.01
N SER A 7 4.81 -5.14 -4.06
CA SER A 7 3.88 -5.85 -3.16
C SER A 7 3.18 -4.91 -2.17
N THR A 8 2.76 -3.73 -2.64
CA THR A 8 1.74 -2.93 -1.97
C THR A 8 0.43 -3.67 -2.17
N ILE A 9 -0.09 -4.28 -1.10
CA ILE A 9 -1.44 -4.85 -1.09
C ILE A 9 -2.41 -3.68 -1.19
N SER A 10 -2.64 -3.23 -2.42
CA SER A 10 -3.67 -2.25 -2.76
C SER A 10 -4.88 -3.03 -3.24
N TYR A 11 -6.02 -2.83 -2.59
CA TYR A 11 -7.27 -3.42 -3.04
C TYR A 11 -7.61 -2.85 -4.43
N GLN A 12 -7.70 -3.74 -5.40
CA GLN A 12 -8.21 -3.46 -6.73
C GLN A 12 -9.44 -4.35 -6.94
N PRO A 13 -10.65 -3.76 -7.06
CA PRO A 13 -11.85 -4.55 -7.29
C PRO A 13 -11.74 -5.27 -8.63
N GLY A 14 -12.15 -6.54 -8.66
CA GLY A 14 -12.29 -7.26 -9.93
C GLY A 14 -13.49 -6.76 -10.75
N ASP A 15 -13.49 -7.03 -12.05
CA ASP A 15 -14.66 -6.75 -12.88
C ASP A 15 -15.80 -7.73 -12.54
N PRO A 16 -17.02 -7.23 -12.24
CA PRO A 16 -18.14 -8.09 -11.92
C PRO A 16 -18.55 -8.92 -13.15
N PRO A 17 -18.78 -10.24 -13.00
CA PRO A 17 -19.21 -11.07 -14.11
C PRO A 17 -20.62 -10.69 -14.57
N ALA A 18 -20.85 -10.71 -15.89
CA ALA A 18 -22.15 -10.42 -16.49
C ALA A 18 -23.20 -11.51 -16.21
N ASP A 19 -22.77 -12.72 -15.91
CA ASP A 19 -23.62 -13.86 -15.57
C ASP A 19 -23.90 -13.91 -14.05
N PRO A 20 -25.17 -13.78 -13.62
CA PRO A 20 -25.56 -13.82 -12.21
C PRO A 20 -25.13 -15.11 -11.48
N ALA A 21 -25.00 -16.25 -12.18
CA ALA A 21 -24.59 -17.50 -11.56
C ALA A 21 -23.13 -17.47 -11.07
N GLN A 22 -22.29 -16.62 -11.65
CA GLN A 22 -20.88 -16.48 -11.30
C GLN A 22 -20.65 -15.44 -10.19
N LEU A 23 -21.68 -14.65 -9.85
CA LEU A 23 -21.61 -13.59 -8.84
C LEU A 23 -21.23 -14.13 -7.46
N GLN A 24 -21.77 -15.29 -7.06
CA GLN A 24 -21.46 -15.87 -5.74
C GLN A 24 -19.96 -16.23 -5.62
N ARG A 25 -19.35 -16.70 -6.71
CA ARG A 25 -17.92 -17.02 -6.73
C ARG A 25 -17.09 -15.73 -6.69
N PHE A 26 -17.45 -14.75 -7.52
CA PHE A 26 -16.80 -13.45 -7.56
C PHE A 26 -16.82 -12.77 -6.18
N LEU A 27 -17.97 -12.73 -5.51
CA LEU A 27 -18.09 -12.15 -4.17
C LEU A 27 -17.17 -12.83 -3.14
N ARG A 28 -17.04 -14.16 -3.17
CA ARG A 28 -16.10 -14.86 -2.28
C ARG A 28 -14.65 -14.45 -2.55
N GLU A 29 -14.27 -14.36 -3.82
CA GLU A 29 -12.92 -13.94 -4.22
C GLU A 29 -12.62 -12.49 -3.82
N GLU A 30 -13.57 -11.58 -4.01
CA GLU A 30 -13.45 -10.18 -3.59
C GLU A 30 -13.39 -10.02 -2.07
N MET A 31 -14.22 -10.75 -1.32
CA MET A 31 -14.17 -10.75 0.15
C MET A 31 -12.83 -11.29 0.67
N ALA A 32 -12.25 -12.30 0.01
CA ALA A 32 -10.93 -12.81 0.38
C ALA A 32 -9.82 -11.77 0.13
N LYS A 33 -9.87 -11.02 -0.99
CA LYS A 33 -8.94 -9.92 -1.26
C LYS A 33 -9.06 -8.80 -0.23
N LEU A 34 -10.29 -8.43 0.15
CA LEU A 34 -10.53 -7.43 1.20
C LEU A 34 -9.99 -7.90 2.54
N LYS A 35 -10.24 -9.15 2.91
CA LYS A 35 -9.68 -9.73 4.14
C LYS A 35 -8.15 -9.63 4.16
N ALA A 36 -7.49 -10.06 3.09
CA ALA A 36 -6.02 -9.99 3.01
C ALA A 36 -5.49 -8.55 3.11
N ALA A 37 -6.17 -7.58 2.51
CA ALA A 37 -5.79 -6.18 2.63
C ALA A 37 -5.98 -5.63 4.05
N ILE A 38 -7.08 -6.00 4.72
CA ILE A 38 -7.36 -5.59 6.10
C ILE A 38 -6.36 -6.22 7.07
N ASP A 39 -6.09 -7.52 6.94
CA ASP A 39 -5.13 -8.23 7.79
C ASP A 39 -3.73 -7.61 7.64
N ALA A 40 -3.30 -7.31 6.41
CA ALA A 40 -1.99 -6.67 6.18
C ALA A 40 -1.87 -5.29 6.83
N VAL A 41 -2.95 -4.51 6.87
CA VAL A 41 -3.00 -3.24 7.59
C VAL A 41 -2.99 -3.46 9.10
N ALA A 42 -3.72 -4.46 9.60
CA ALA A 42 -3.79 -4.80 11.02
C ALA A 42 -2.44 -5.31 11.58
N ASP A 43 -1.68 -6.05 10.77
CA ASP A 43 -0.33 -6.52 11.12
C ASP A 43 0.72 -5.39 11.13
N GLY A 44 0.35 -4.16 10.74
CA GLY A 44 1.25 -3.01 10.72
C GLY A 44 2.28 -3.08 9.60
N PHE A 45 2.03 -3.85 8.54
CA PHE A 45 2.97 -3.98 7.44
C PHE A 45 3.03 -2.69 6.62
N ALA A 46 4.13 -1.95 6.75
CA ALA A 46 4.43 -0.78 5.94
C ALA A 46 5.39 -1.15 4.80
N PRO A 47 4.90 -1.30 3.55
CA PRO A 47 5.76 -1.67 2.43
C PRO A 47 6.82 -0.59 2.18
N VAL A 48 8.04 -1.03 1.90
CA VAL A 48 9.14 -0.16 1.47
C VAL A 48 8.76 0.47 0.14
N VAL A 49 8.93 1.79 0.03
CA VAL A 49 8.71 2.54 -1.19
C VAL A 49 9.95 3.28 -1.62
N TYR A 50 10.06 3.48 -2.93
CA TYR A 50 11.21 4.05 -3.61
C TYR A 50 10.99 5.48 -4.09
N ALA A 51 9.80 6.05 -3.84
CA ALA A 51 9.46 7.41 -4.22
C ALA A 51 8.42 7.99 -3.25
N PRO A 52 8.45 9.31 -2.98
CA PRO A 52 7.41 9.97 -2.22
C PRO A 52 6.11 10.03 -3.05
N PRO A 53 4.94 9.93 -2.42
CA PRO A 53 3.67 10.18 -3.08
C PRO A 53 3.56 11.63 -3.55
N ALA A 54 3.00 11.84 -4.74
CA ALA A 54 2.89 13.15 -5.37
C ALA A 54 2.09 14.19 -4.55
N LYS A 55 1.19 13.73 -3.68
CA LYS A 55 0.37 14.58 -2.80
C LYS A 55 0.37 14.02 -1.37
N PRO A 56 1.39 14.36 -0.55
CA PRO A 56 1.46 13.88 0.81
C PRO A 56 0.39 14.55 1.70
N ARG A 57 -0.16 13.78 2.64
CA ARG A 57 -1.19 14.22 3.59
C ARG A 57 -0.67 14.07 5.01
N ALA A 58 -1.00 15.02 5.88
CA ALA A 58 -0.60 14.98 7.28
C ALA A 58 -1.07 13.66 7.93
N GLY A 59 -0.19 13.03 8.69
CA GLY A 59 -0.42 11.72 9.31
C GLY A 59 -0.07 10.52 8.44
N MET A 60 0.33 10.70 7.18
CA MET A 60 0.72 9.58 6.33
C MET A 60 2.03 8.94 6.80
N LEU A 61 2.02 7.60 6.86
CA LEU A 61 3.18 6.77 7.19
C LEU A 61 3.72 6.09 5.94
N ARG A 62 5.05 6.09 5.77
CA ARG A 62 5.72 5.44 4.66
C ARG A 62 7.09 4.93 5.07
N ASN A 63 7.45 3.75 4.58
CA ASN A 63 8.75 3.13 4.83
C ASN A 63 9.67 3.41 3.64
N ALA A 64 10.77 4.14 3.85
CA ALA A 64 11.68 4.55 2.81
C ALA A 64 12.77 3.49 2.58
N ASP A 65 13.20 3.31 1.34
CA ASP A 65 14.28 2.37 1.00
C ASP A 65 15.67 2.91 1.37
N GLY A 66 15.81 4.22 1.57
CA GLY A 66 17.05 4.88 1.97
C GLY A 66 18.03 5.14 0.82
N THR A 67 17.75 4.67 -0.40
CA THR A 67 18.57 4.91 -1.59
C THR A 67 17.85 5.79 -2.61
N GLN A 68 16.76 5.33 -3.23
CA GLN A 68 15.99 6.09 -4.21
C GLN A 68 15.12 7.15 -3.54
N TRP A 69 14.50 6.79 -2.42
CA TRP A 69 13.78 7.71 -1.57
C TRP A 69 14.41 7.73 -0.19
N ASN A 70 15.00 8.87 0.14
CA ASN A 70 15.57 9.15 1.45
C ASN A 70 15.15 10.57 1.88
N PRO A 71 14.14 10.69 2.75
CA PRO A 71 13.71 11.99 3.26
C PRO A 71 14.71 12.66 4.21
N GLY A 72 15.73 11.96 4.70
CA GLY A 72 16.80 12.56 5.48
C GLY A 72 17.64 11.62 6.36
N SER A 73 17.11 10.46 6.76
CA SER A 73 17.76 9.57 7.76
C SER A 73 18.04 8.16 7.26
N GLY A 74 17.96 7.92 5.94
CA GLY A 74 18.17 6.61 5.35
C GLY A 74 16.89 5.78 5.28
N ALA A 75 17.05 4.45 5.28
CA ALA A 75 15.94 3.52 5.22
C ALA A 75 15.15 3.48 6.54
N GLY A 76 13.84 3.27 6.47
CA GLY A 76 12.98 3.10 7.66
C GLY A 76 11.69 3.91 7.60
N LEU A 77 10.93 3.95 8.69
CA LEU A 77 9.60 4.53 8.75
C LEU A 77 9.63 6.04 8.91
N TYR A 78 8.81 6.74 8.13
CA TYR A 78 8.62 8.18 8.19
C TYR A 78 7.15 8.55 8.32
N ARG A 79 6.86 9.60 9.09
CA ARG A 79 5.55 10.25 9.20
C ARG A 79 5.59 11.64 8.58
N TYR A 80 4.66 11.93 7.68
CA TYR A 80 4.46 13.28 7.17
C TYR A 80 3.64 14.11 8.18
N ASP A 81 4.18 15.24 8.65
CA ASP A 81 3.49 16.13 9.60
C ASP A 81 2.61 17.21 8.93
N GLY A 82 2.62 17.28 7.60
CA GLY A 82 1.97 18.33 6.82
C GLY A 82 2.96 19.30 6.17
N THR A 83 4.24 19.25 6.53
CA THR A 83 5.31 20.07 5.96
C THR A 83 6.50 19.20 5.54
N LYS A 84 6.94 18.29 6.42
CA LYS A 84 8.11 17.44 6.20
C LYS A 84 7.86 15.99 6.64
N TRP A 85 8.74 15.12 6.17
CA TRP A 85 8.83 13.73 6.60
C TRP A 85 9.72 13.64 7.83
N ASN A 86 9.18 13.12 8.93
CA ASN A 86 9.92 12.90 10.17
C ASN A 86 10.22 11.41 10.32
N PHE A 87 11.48 11.08 10.58
CA PHE A 87 11.93 9.70 10.80
C PHE A 87 11.40 9.17 12.14
N LEU A 88 10.95 7.92 12.16
CA LEU A 88 10.39 7.25 13.33
C LEU A 88 11.16 5.99 13.74
N GLY A 89 12.05 5.47 12.87
CA GLY A 89 12.79 4.22 13.10
C GLY A 89 12.73 3.28 11.91
#